data_AF-A0ABD5XXW8-F1
#
_entry.id   AF-A0ABD5XXW8-F1
#
_cell.length_a   1.000
_cell.length_b   1.000
_cell.length_c   1.000
_cell.angle_alpha   90.00
_cell.angle_beta   90.00
_cell.angle_gamma   90.00
#
_symmetry.space_group_name_H-M   'P 1'
#
loop_
_entity.id
_entity.type
_entity.pdbx_description
1 polymer ?
#
loop_
_entity_poly.entity_id
_entity_poly.type
_entity_poly.pdbx_seq_one_letter_code
_entity_poly.pdbx_strand_id
1 'polypeptide(L)'
;MTAATGTATTRTASPRAPVDVVRLLLGLTYVGGALVHLVFWATNRAIYDQITPYILFDWYRDLWTGVVLPNQGVLLPVLALAEGMIAVAVLSRGRRARTGLVAGAVFNVCVAPLGFWWPTNAILAAVHVVLFRVEFPESVVERFARTVAVVSDR
;
A
#
# COMPACT_ATOMS: atom_id res chain seq x y z
N MET A 1 36.32 29.29 -33.14
CA MET A 1 35.38 28.15 -33.23
C MET A 1 35.05 27.72 -31.81
N THR A 2 33.88 28.12 -31.31
CA THR A 2 33.44 27.90 -29.93
C THR A 2 32.44 26.75 -29.94
N ALA A 3 32.82 25.59 -29.40
CA ALA A 3 31.93 24.45 -29.28
C ALA A 3 31.02 24.64 -28.06
N ALA A 4 29.73 24.86 -28.30
CA ALA A 4 28.70 24.82 -27.26
C ALA A 4 28.44 23.36 -26.88
N THR A 5 28.95 22.94 -25.73
CA THR A 5 28.62 21.65 -25.12
C THR A 5 27.21 21.74 -24.55
N GLY A 6 26.23 21.29 -25.34
CA GLY A 6 24.86 21.13 -24.88
C GLY A 6 24.80 20.06 -23.80
N THR A 7 24.64 20.47 -22.55
CA THR A 7 24.22 19.58 -21.46
C THR A 7 22.85 19.04 -21.79
N ALA A 8 22.81 17.76 -22.20
CA ALA A 8 21.58 17.00 -22.35
C ALA A 8 20.93 16.88 -20.97
N THR A 9 19.94 17.73 -20.70
CA THR A 9 19.07 17.62 -19.54
C THR A 9 18.31 16.32 -19.68
N THR A 10 18.73 15.29 -18.95
CA THR A 10 18.05 14.00 -18.85
C THR A 10 16.67 14.28 -18.26
N ARG A 11 15.68 14.49 -19.12
CA ARG A 11 14.28 14.63 -18.76
C ARG A 11 13.86 13.29 -18.16
N THR A 12 13.92 13.18 -16.84
CA THR A 12 13.38 12.05 -16.08
C THR A 12 11.94 11.84 -16.56
N ALA A 13 11.71 10.72 -17.24
CA ALA A 13 10.40 10.42 -17.81
C ALA A 13 9.37 10.48 -16.69
N SER A 14 8.39 11.37 -16.81
CA SER A 14 7.28 11.45 -15.85
C SER A 14 6.67 10.06 -15.73
N PRO A 15 6.46 9.52 -14.51
CA PRO A 15 5.63 8.33 -14.33
C PRO A 15 4.32 8.53 -15.08
N ARG A 16 3.98 7.57 -15.94
CA ARG A 16 2.81 7.65 -16.82
C ARG A 16 1.55 7.62 -15.94
N ALA A 17 0.52 8.41 -16.27
CA ALA A 17 -0.73 8.51 -15.52
C ALA A 17 -1.32 7.17 -14.98
N PRO A 18 -1.20 6.02 -15.69
CA PRO A 18 -1.62 4.72 -15.15
C PRO A 18 -0.93 4.33 -13.83
N VAL A 19 0.35 4.67 -13.65
CA VAL A 19 1.11 4.37 -12.43
C VAL A 19 0.55 5.12 -11.22
N ASP A 20 0.22 6.39 -11.40
CA ASP A 20 -0.34 7.19 -10.31
C ASP A 20 -1.76 6.75 -9.96
N VAL A 21 -2.55 6.30 -10.94
CA VAL A 21 -3.84 5.65 -10.69
C VAL A 21 -3.66 4.37 -9.87
N VAL A 22 -2.71 3.50 -10.22
CA VAL A 22 -2.44 2.28 -9.43
C VAL A 22 -2.02 2.64 -8.01
N ARG A 23 -1.14 3.63 -7.82
CA ARG A 23 -0.73 4.08 -6.48
C ARG A 23 -1.90 4.66 -5.67
N LEU A 24 -2.78 5.41 -6.33
CA LEU A 24 -4.00 5.92 -5.71
C LEU A 24 -4.90 4.76 -5.26
N LEU A 25 -5.14 3.77 -6.12
CA LEU A 25 -5.94 2.59 -5.79
C LEU A 25 -5.33 1.82 -4.62
N LEU A 26 -4.00 1.59 -4.63
CA LEU A 26 -3.31 0.97 -3.49
C LEU A 26 -3.51 1.76 -2.20
N GLY A 27 -3.30 3.08 -2.25
CA GLY A 27 -3.51 3.96 -1.09
C GLY A 27 -4.93 3.88 -0.55
N LEU A 28 -5.94 3.89 -1.43
CA LEU A 28 -7.34 3.74 -1.06
C LEU A 28 -7.64 2.36 -0.47
N THR A 29 -7.04 1.29 -1.00
CA THR A 29 -7.17 -0.06 -0.43
C THR A 29 -6.68 -0.10 1.02
N TYR A 30 -5.51 0.45 1.31
CA TYR A 30 -4.97 0.48 2.68
C TYR A 30 -5.75 1.41 3.61
N VAL A 31 -6.23 2.57 3.13
CA VAL A 31 -7.12 3.43 3.92
C VAL A 31 -8.43 2.69 4.23
N GLY A 32 -9.01 2.03 3.24
CA GLY A 32 -10.22 1.21 3.41
C GLY A 32 -10.01 0.10 4.44
N GLY A 33 -8.91 -0.66 4.32
CA GLY A 33 -8.51 -1.69 5.29
C GLY A 33 -8.40 -1.12 6.71
N ALA A 34 -7.67 -0.02 6.87
CA ALA A 34 -7.47 0.61 8.17
C ALA A 34 -8.79 1.01 8.82
N LEU A 35 -9.71 1.61 8.04
CA LEU A 35 -11.02 1.99 8.51
C LEU A 35 -11.86 0.77 8.90
N VAL A 36 -11.87 -0.29 8.08
CA VAL A 36 -12.57 -1.55 8.40
C VAL A 36 -12.03 -2.16 9.69
N HIS A 37 -10.71 -2.19 9.87
CA HIS A 37 -10.08 -2.70 11.08
C HIS A 37 -10.45 -1.88 12.32
N LEU A 38 -10.49 -0.55 12.23
CA LEU A 38 -10.93 0.32 13.34
C LEU A 38 -12.42 0.16 13.66
N VAL A 39 -13.27 0.04 12.64
CA VAL A 39 -14.70 -0.20 12.81
C VAL A 39 -14.93 -1.52 13.55
N PHE A 40 -14.32 -2.62 13.10
CA PHE A 40 -14.45 -3.90 13.79
C PHE A 40 -13.79 -3.91 15.17
N TRP A 41 -12.69 -3.19 15.36
CA TRP A 41 -12.10 -3.01 16.68
C TRP A 41 -13.07 -2.33 17.66
N ALA A 42 -13.86 -1.37 17.20
CA ALA A 42 -14.83 -0.66 18.04
C ALA A 42 -16.16 -1.40 18.21
N THR A 43 -16.58 -2.21 17.22
CA THR A 43 -17.95 -2.75 17.15
C THR A 43 -18.06 -4.25 17.31
N ASN A 44 -17.13 -5.04 16.74
CA ASN A 44 -17.19 -6.49 16.75
C ASN A 44 -15.81 -7.11 16.46
N ARG A 45 -15.00 -7.31 17.50
CA ARG A 45 -13.66 -7.91 17.38
C ARG A 45 -13.72 -9.41 17.07
N ALA A 46 -14.76 -10.10 17.53
CA ALA A 46 -14.94 -11.54 17.34
C ALA A 46 -15.13 -11.93 15.85
N ILE A 47 -15.38 -10.97 14.96
CA ILE A 47 -15.45 -11.22 13.51
C ILE A 47 -14.16 -11.88 12.97
N TYR A 48 -13.00 -11.61 13.58
CA TYR A 48 -11.71 -12.18 13.16
C TYR A 48 -11.58 -13.67 13.49
N ASP A 49 -12.38 -14.19 14.42
CA ASP A 49 -12.39 -15.62 14.74
C ASP A 49 -12.85 -16.44 13.52
N GLN A 50 -13.73 -15.86 12.70
CA GLN A 50 -14.26 -16.45 11.48
C GLN A 50 -13.20 -16.65 10.38
N ILE A 51 -12.03 -16.00 10.51
CA ILE A 51 -10.92 -16.21 9.58
C ILE A 51 -10.24 -17.57 9.83
N THR A 52 -10.25 -18.03 11.09
CA THR A 52 -9.51 -19.22 11.52
C THR A 52 -9.67 -20.41 10.58
N PRO A 53 -10.89 -20.85 10.19
CA PRO A 53 -11.07 -22.02 9.31
C PRO A 53 -10.33 -21.92 7.97
N TYR A 54 -10.15 -20.70 7.44
CA TYR A 54 -9.56 -20.47 6.12
C TYR A 54 -8.03 -20.44 6.10
N ILE A 55 -7.37 -20.34 7.27
CA ILE A 55 -5.91 -20.23 7.36
C ILE A 55 -5.22 -21.43 6.71
N LEU A 56 -4.29 -21.17 5.79
CA LEU A 56 -3.71 -22.17 4.89
C LEU A 56 -2.72 -23.13 5.58
N PHE A 57 -2.06 -22.68 6.64
CA PHE A 57 -0.99 -23.44 7.30
C PHE A 57 -1.23 -23.55 8.81
N ASP A 58 -0.99 -24.74 9.38
CA ASP A 58 -1.24 -25.00 10.80
C ASP A 58 -0.39 -24.11 11.72
N TRP A 59 0.89 -23.92 11.42
CA TRP A 59 1.75 -23.01 12.20
C TRP A 59 1.25 -21.56 12.20
N TYR A 60 0.63 -21.12 11.10
CA TYR A 60 0.06 -19.78 11.00
C TYR A 60 -1.25 -19.69 11.77
N ARG A 61 -2.02 -20.78 11.78
CA ARG A 61 -3.24 -20.93 12.58
C ARG A 61 -2.92 -20.89 14.06
N ASP A 62 -1.84 -21.54 14.50
CA ASP A 62 -1.37 -21.50 15.90
C ASP A 62 -0.93 -20.09 16.30
N LEU A 63 -0.20 -19.38 15.44
CA LEU A 63 0.12 -17.97 15.66
C LEU A 63 -1.15 -17.11 15.77
N TRP A 64 -2.13 -17.34 14.89
CA TRP A 64 -3.39 -16.63 14.87
C TRP A 64 -4.19 -16.83 16.16
N THR A 65 -4.42 -18.08 16.55
CA THR A 65 -5.25 -18.43 17.72
C THR A 65 -4.53 -18.19 19.04
N GLY A 66 -3.21 -18.39 19.09
CA GLY A 66 -2.39 -18.22 20.30
C GLY A 66 -1.94 -16.79 20.56
N VAL A 67 -1.77 -15.97 19.52
CA VAL A 67 -1.24 -14.60 19.65
C VAL A 67 -2.22 -13.55 19.14
N VAL A 68 -2.79 -13.71 17.94
CA VAL A 68 -3.58 -12.63 17.33
C VAL A 68 -4.94 -12.48 18.01
N LEU A 69 -5.74 -13.56 18.09
CA LEU A 69 -7.09 -13.53 18.65
C LEU A 69 -7.12 -13.01 20.11
N PRO A 70 -6.25 -13.45 21.03
CA PRO A 70 -6.28 -12.99 22.41
C PRO A 70 -5.89 -11.51 22.56
N ASN A 71 -5.17 -10.93 21.60
CA ASN A 71 -4.58 -9.59 21.68
C ASN A 71 -5.22 -8.58 20.72
N GLN A 72 -6.39 -8.87 20.15
CA GLN A 72 -7.10 -7.99 19.20
C GLN A 72 -7.36 -6.58 19.72
N GLY A 73 -7.51 -6.41 21.03
CA GLY A 73 -7.70 -5.10 21.66
C GLY A 73 -6.56 -4.11 21.36
N VAL A 74 -5.34 -4.62 21.16
CA VAL A 74 -4.15 -3.82 20.84
C VAL A 74 -3.71 -4.02 19.39
N LEU A 75 -3.77 -5.25 18.88
CA LEU A 75 -3.24 -5.57 17.56
C LEU A 75 -4.06 -4.97 16.41
N LEU A 76 -5.40 -4.83 16.54
CA LEU A 76 -6.21 -4.25 15.47
C LEU A 76 -5.95 -2.75 15.25
N PRO A 77 -5.86 -1.89 16.29
CA PRO A 77 -5.44 -0.50 16.10
C PRO A 77 -4.03 -0.37 15.54
N VAL A 78 -3.09 -1.21 15.99
CA VAL A 78 -1.71 -1.23 15.47
C VAL A 78 -1.69 -1.61 13.99
N LEU A 79 -2.47 -2.61 13.60
CA LEU A 79 -2.65 -3.02 12.21
C LEU A 79 -3.22 -1.88 11.36
N ALA A 80 -4.30 -1.23 11.81
CA ALA A 80 -4.88 -0.10 11.11
C ALA A 80 -3.91 1.08 10.96
N LEU A 81 -3.11 1.36 11.99
CA LEU A 81 -2.06 2.38 11.94
C LEU A 81 -0.98 1.99 10.90
N ALA A 82 -0.56 0.72 10.88
CA ALA A 82 0.40 0.23 9.91
C ALA A 82 -0.10 0.40 8.47
N GLU A 83 -1.35 0.01 8.18
CA GLU A 83 -1.97 0.21 6.87
C GLU A 83 -2.09 1.70 6.51
N GLY A 84 -2.50 2.55 7.45
CA GLY A 84 -2.53 4.00 7.23
C GLY A 84 -1.17 4.59 6.89
N MET A 85 -0.10 4.14 7.58
CA MET A 85 1.28 4.55 7.26
C MET A 85 1.71 4.05 5.87
N ILE A 86 1.36 2.83 5.48
CA ILE A 86 1.63 2.30 4.13
C ILE A 86 0.90 3.15 3.09
N ALA A 87 -0.37 3.50 3.30
CA ALA A 87 -1.14 4.34 2.40
C ALA A 87 -0.45 5.70 2.18
N VAL A 88 -0.13 6.40 3.26
CA VAL A 88 0.56 7.71 3.21
C VAL A 88 1.91 7.57 2.51
N ALA A 89 2.67 6.53 2.82
CA ALA A 89 3.97 6.30 2.21
C ALA A 89 3.86 6.04 0.71
N VAL A 90 2.98 5.13 0.26
CA VAL A 90 2.78 4.80 -1.17
C VAL A 90 2.35 6.01 -1.99
N LEU A 91 1.55 6.92 -1.43
CA LEU A 91 1.09 8.15 -2.10
C LEU A 91 2.12 9.30 -2.09
N SER A 92 3.19 9.17 -1.31
CA SER A 92 4.22 10.20 -1.15
C SER A 92 5.24 10.23 -2.31
N ARG A 93 6.48 10.69 -2.09
CA ARG A 93 7.51 10.79 -3.14
C ARG A 93 8.85 10.20 -2.70
N GLY A 94 9.69 9.88 -3.68
CA GLY A 94 11.07 9.44 -3.51
C GLY A 94 11.20 8.24 -2.58
N ARG A 95 12.07 8.36 -1.57
CA ARG A 95 12.37 7.27 -0.62
C ARG A 95 11.15 6.82 0.17
N ARG A 96 10.24 7.74 0.54
CA ARG A 96 9.04 7.41 1.32
C ARG A 96 8.09 6.51 0.51
N ALA A 97 7.90 6.80 -0.78
CA ALA A 97 7.15 5.94 -1.69
C ALA A 97 7.77 4.56 -1.80
N ARG A 98 9.10 4.46 -1.92
CA ARG A 98 9.80 3.16 -1.96
C ARG A 98 9.63 2.37 -0.66
N THR A 99 9.73 3.01 0.50
CA THR A 99 9.46 2.37 1.80
C THR A 99 8.03 1.85 1.88
N GLY A 100 7.05 2.67 1.46
CA GLY A 100 5.65 2.24 1.39
C GLY A 100 5.44 1.03 0.49
N LEU A 101 6.14 0.98 -0.65
CA LEU A 101 6.06 -0.15 -1.57
C LEU A 101 6.64 -1.43 -0.96
N VAL A 102 7.79 -1.36 -0.30
CA VAL A 102 8.37 -2.53 0.39
C VAL A 102 7.47 -2.98 1.54
N ALA A 103 7.03 -2.04 2.38
CA ALA A 103 6.15 -2.34 3.51
C ALA A 103 4.84 -2.98 3.05
N GLY A 104 4.22 -2.45 2.00
CA GLY A 104 3.01 -3.02 1.42
C GLY A 104 3.21 -4.40 0.78
N ALA A 105 4.36 -4.63 0.13
CA ALA A 105 4.69 -5.95 -0.39
C ALA A 105 4.83 -6.99 0.75
N VAL A 106 5.59 -6.66 1.79
CA VAL A 106 5.79 -7.52 2.96
C VAL A 106 4.45 -7.77 3.66
N PHE A 107 3.66 -6.73 3.88
CA PHE A 107 2.34 -6.83 4.49
C PHE A 107 1.46 -7.86 3.77
N ASN A 108 1.31 -7.72 2.45
CA ASN A 108 0.50 -8.62 1.64
C ASN A 108 1.02 -10.07 1.68
N VAL A 109 2.34 -10.27 1.65
CA VAL A 109 2.93 -11.61 1.82
C VAL A 109 2.61 -12.19 3.20
N CYS A 110 2.69 -11.38 4.26
CA CYS A 110 2.39 -11.81 5.62
C CYS A 110 0.92 -12.17 5.82
N VAL A 111 -0.03 -11.48 5.18
CA VAL A 111 -1.46 -11.77 5.31
C VAL A 111 -1.99 -12.80 4.31
N ALA A 112 -1.24 -13.13 3.25
CA ALA A 112 -1.63 -14.14 2.28
C ALA A 112 -2.01 -15.51 2.91
N PRO A 113 -1.30 -16.02 3.94
CA PRO A 113 -1.68 -17.26 4.64
C PRO A 113 -3.07 -17.27 5.30
N LEU A 114 -3.76 -16.12 5.44
CA LEU A 114 -5.09 -16.04 6.06
C LEU A 114 -6.21 -16.71 5.25
N GLY A 115 -5.92 -17.22 4.05
CA GLY A 115 -6.85 -18.13 3.36
C GLY A 115 -7.47 -17.55 2.12
N PHE A 116 -8.80 -17.38 2.13
CA PHE A 116 -9.63 -17.13 0.94
C PHE A 116 -9.09 -16.05 -0.01
N TRP A 117 -8.47 -15.00 0.53
CA TRP A 117 -7.92 -13.87 -0.23
C TRP A 117 -6.43 -14.00 -0.61
N TRP A 118 -5.80 -15.17 -0.42
CA TRP A 118 -4.37 -15.35 -0.71
C TRP A 118 -3.98 -14.98 -2.15
N PRO A 119 -4.77 -15.26 -3.21
CA PRO A 119 -4.37 -14.87 -4.57
C PRO A 119 -4.36 -13.34 -4.72
N THR A 120 -5.34 -12.66 -4.13
CA THR A 120 -5.41 -11.19 -4.12
C THR A 120 -4.20 -10.59 -3.43
N ASN A 121 -3.84 -11.10 -2.25
CA ASN A 121 -2.67 -10.65 -1.51
C ASN A 121 -1.37 -10.90 -2.30
N ALA A 122 -1.22 -12.05 -2.95
CA ALA A 122 -0.07 -12.34 -3.80
C ALA A 122 0.04 -11.37 -4.99
N ILE A 123 -1.08 -11.06 -5.66
CA ILE A 123 -1.14 -10.09 -6.75
C ILE A 123 -0.76 -8.69 -6.25
N LEU A 124 -1.34 -8.25 -5.12
CA LEU A 124 -1.02 -6.95 -4.52
C LEU A 124 0.47 -6.87 -4.18
N ALA A 125 1.06 -7.89 -3.58
CA ALA A 125 2.49 -7.93 -3.32
C ALA A 125 3.32 -7.79 -4.61
N ALA A 126 2.94 -8.50 -5.68
CA ALA A 126 3.60 -8.41 -6.98
C ALA A 126 3.49 -6.99 -7.58
N VAL A 127 2.32 -6.34 -7.48
CA VAL A 127 2.13 -4.95 -7.92
C VAL A 127 3.09 -4.01 -7.19
N HIS A 128 3.26 -4.16 -5.88
CA HIS A 128 4.22 -3.35 -5.12
C HIS A 128 5.66 -3.56 -5.61
N VAL A 129 6.05 -4.81 -5.87
CA VAL A 129 7.38 -5.15 -6.40
C VAL A 129 7.61 -4.58 -7.80
N VAL A 130 6.59 -4.60 -8.67
CA VAL A 130 6.67 -3.99 -10.00
C VAL A 130 6.83 -2.48 -9.89
N LEU A 131 6.02 -1.81 -9.06
CA LEU A 131 6.09 -0.37 -8.84
C LEU A 131 7.40 0.08 -8.19
N PHE A 132 8.06 -0.78 -7.40
CA PHE A 132 9.34 -0.45 -6.77
C PHE A 132 10.45 -0.13 -7.79
N ARG A 133 10.29 -0.57 -9.04
CA ARG A 133 11.22 -0.26 -10.14
C ARG A 133 11.01 1.13 -10.76
N VAL A 134 9.99 1.87 -10.33
CA VAL A 134 9.63 3.19 -10.85
C VAL A 134 10.08 4.27 -9.87
N GLU A 135 10.55 5.40 -10.39
CA GLU A 135 10.89 6.57 -9.59
C GLU A 135 9.69 7.51 -9.44
N PHE A 136 9.50 8.05 -8.23
CA PHE A 136 8.37 8.91 -7.89
C PHE A 136 8.87 10.29 -7.46
N PRO A 137 9.18 11.21 -8.39
CA PRO A 137 9.70 12.53 -8.04
C PRO A 137 8.66 13.40 -7.31
N GLU A 138 7.38 13.16 -7.56
CA GLU A 138 6.24 13.92 -7.02
C GLU A 138 5.28 12.99 -6.28
N SER A 139 4.53 13.56 -5.33
CA SER A 139 3.43 12.84 -4.70
C SER A 139 2.23 12.75 -5.64
N VAL A 140 1.35 11.78 -5.37
CA VAL A 140 0.12 11.60 -6.17
C VAL A 140 -0.76 12.86 -6.09
N VAL A 141 -0.88 13.47 -4.90
CA VAL A 141 -1.69 14.68 -4.67
C VAL A 141 -1.18 15.89 -5.44
N GLU A 142 0.12 16.18 -5.36
CA GLU A 142 0.74 17.32 -6.08
C GLU A 142 0.48 17.25 -7.60
N ARG A 143 0.52 16.02 -8.15
CA ARG A 143 0.31 15.78 -9.57
C ARG A 143 -1.14 15.92 -9.99
N PHE A 144 -2.08 15.41 -9.18
CA PHE A 144 -3.51 15.62 -9.44
C PHE A 144 -3.89 17.10 -9.38
N ALA A 145 -3.43 17.83 -8.35
CA ALA A 145 -3.69 19.26 -8.23
C ALA A 145 -3.19 20.04 -9.46
N ARG A 146 -1.99 19.72 -9.95
CA ARG A 146 -1.45 20.33 -11.17
C ARG A 146 -2.28 19.99 -12.42
N THR A 147 -2.73 18.75 -12.54
CA THR A 147 -3.53 18.30 -13.68
C THR A 147 -4.87 19.03 -13.72
N VAL A 148 -5.52 19.21 -12.56
CA VAL A 148 -6.77 19.95 -12.44
C VAL A 148 -6.57 21.43 -12.82
N ALA A 149 -5.51 22.07 -12.35
CA ALA A 149 -5.21 23.46 -12.70
C ALA A 149 -5.00 23.67 -14.21
N VAL A 150 -4.31 22.74 -14.89
CA VAL A 150 -4.12 22.81 -16.35
C VAL A 150 -5.43 22.64 -17.13
N VAL A 151 -6.38 21.88 -16.59
CA VAL A 151 -7.70 21.68 -17.22
C VAL A 151 -8.60 22.90 -17.01
N SER A 152 -8.52 23.58 -15.85
CA SER A 152 -9.33 24.78 -15.59
C SER A 152 -8.90 26.02 -16.39
N ASP A 153 -7.65 26.05 -16.85
CA ASP A 153 -7.09 27.16 -17.64
C ASP A 153 -7.32 27.02 -19.16
N ARG A 154 -8.09 26.02 -19.59
CA ARG A 154 -8.47 25.77 -21.01
C ARG A 154 -9.95 26.04 -21.23
#